data_AF-A0A959TE30-F1
#
_entry.id   AF-A0A959TE30-F1
#
_cell.length_a   1.000
_cell.length_b   1.000
_cell.length_c   1.000
_cell.angle_alpha   90.00
_cell.angle_beta   90.00
_cell.angle_gamma   90.00
#
_symmetry.space_group_name_H-M   'P 1'
#
loop_
_entity.id
_entity.type
_entity.pdbx_description
1 polymer ?
#
loop_
_entity_poly.entity_id
_entity_poly.type
_entity_poly.pdbx_seq_one_letter_code
_entity_poly.pdbx_strand_id
1 'polypeptide(L)'
;GLSTDSARQANAPYLQNYAAYRICKYEVDSLPYVIVMLPAQQNIHMPEDMRPLADVYLLLPDSAAKDVRSGKPRPLISRGPRWKDRPKAKIVKPDGLYATYDLGDDEAGREALKKKYMSDAEIEAVVFRSHERNWPDGIDSFDERFPRLEQFSKYKAYVGAEWDDKVLLIIPVEKNRKLPTAMRPYMDLYFVYAKDAVEVKGKRK
;
A
#
# COMPACT_ATOMS: atom_id res chain seq x y z
N GLY A 1 18.27 -6.51 2.00
CA GLY A 1 18.25 -5.23 2.72
C GLY A 1 19.03 -5.23 4.03
N LEU A 2 18.89 -6.27 4.87
CA LEU A 2 19.53 -6.33 6.20
C LEU A 2 20.59 -7.44 6.35
N SER A 3 20.76 -8.30 5.35
CA SER A 3 21.54 -9.55 5.46
C SER A 3 23.05 -9.34 5.63
N THR A 4 23.61 -8.27 5.08
CA THR A 4 25.06 -7.98 5.14
C THR A 4 25.33 -6.64 5.81
N ASP A 5 26.54 -6.45 6.34
CA ASP A 5 26.97 -5.16 6.90
C ASP A 5 26.90 -4.03 5.87
N SER A 6 27.37 -4.29 4.65
CA SER A 6 27.29 -3.32 3.55
C SER A 6 25.85 -2.94 3.22
N ALA A 7 24.92 -3.91 3.23
CA ALA A 7 23.49 -3.63 3.03
C ALA A 7 22.89 -2.83 4.19
N ARG A 8 23.29 -3.12 5.44
CA ARG A 8 22.85 -2.35 6.62
C ARG A 8 23.37 -0.91 6.59
N GLN A 9 24.63 -0.69 6.18
CA GLN A 9 25.19 0.65 6.04
C GLN A 9 24.53 1.44 4.90
N ALA A 10 24.39 0.83 3.72
CA ALA A 10 23.72 1.46 2.58
C ALA A 10 22.26 1.83 2.90
N ASN A 11 21.58 0.99 3.68
CA ASN A 11 20.19 1.20 4.06
C ASN A 11 20.00 1.90 5.42
N ALA A 12 21.07 2.33 6.09
CA ALA A 12 21.03 2.89 7.45
C ALA A 12 19.98 4.01 7.61
N PRO A 13 19.82 4.97 6.68
CA PRO A 13 18.79 6.01 6.79
C PRO A 13 17.36 5.48 6.76
N TYR A 14 17.14 4.27 6.23
CA TYR A 14 15.82 3.69 6.01
C TYR A 14 15.42 2.67 7.08
N LEU A 15 16.37 2.20 7.91
CA LEU A 15 16.12 1.24 8.99
C LEU A 15 15.12 1.77 10.03
N GLN A 16 15.10 3.08 10.27
CA GLN A 16 14.13 3.70 11.19
C GLN A 16 12.66 3.55 10.75
N ASN A 17 12.40 3.14 9.51
CA ASN A 17 11.04 3.05 8.97
C ASN A 17 10.36 1.70 9.22
N TYR A 18 11.07 0.72 9.79
CA TYR A 18 10.42 -0.53 10.17
C TYR A 18 9.46 -0.29 11.35
N ALA A 19 8.25 -0.84 11.25
CA ALA A 19 7.39 -1.09 12.40
C ALA A 19 8.05 -2.17 13.26
N ALA A 20 8.45 -1.81 14.47
CA ALA A 20 9.29 -2.62 15.32
C ALA A 20 8.74 -2.67 16.74
N TYR A 21 8.74 -3.86 17.35
CA TYR A 21 8.22 -4.10 18.69
C TYR A 21 9.30 -4.68 19.59
N ARG A 22 9.55 -4.03 20.72
CA ARG A 22 10.42 -4.59 21.75
C ARG A 22 9.75 -5.80 22.37
N ILE A 23 10.40 -6.95 22.31
CA ILE A 23 9.90 -8.21 22.87
C ILE A 23 10.38 -8.36 24.32
N CYS A 24 11.69 -8.31 24.53
CA CYS A 24 12.27 -8.44 25.85
C CYS A 24 13.65 -7.77 25.92
N LYS A 25 14.11 -7.61 27.16
CA LYS A 25 15.46 -7.20 27.51
C LYS A 25 16.09 -8.33 28.32
N TYR A 26 17.36 -8.62 28.07
CA TYR A 26 18.10 -9.63 28.82
C TYR A 26 19.58 -9.28 28.87
N GLU A 27 20.33 -9.93 29.77
CA GLU A 27 21.77 -9.69 29.94
C GLU A 27 22.56 -10.93 29.55
N VAL A 28 23.68 -10.71 28.86
CA VAL A 28 24.69 -11.73 28.55
C VAL A 28 26.03 -11.17 29.03
N ASP A 29 26.71 -11.86 29.94
CA ASP A 29 28.00 -11.44 30.49
C ASP A 29 28.00 -9.99 31.01
N SER A 30 26.96 -9.64 31.76
CA SER A 30 26.72 -8.28 32.31
C SER A 30 26.52 -7.18 31.25
N LEU A 31 26.38 -7.54 29.97
CA LEU A 31 26.04 -6.61 28.89
C LEU A 31 24.53 -6.68 28.59
N PRO A 32 23.81 -5.54 28.64
CA PRO A 32 22.37 -5.53 28.40
C PRO A 32 22.05 -5.54 26.90
N TYR A 33 21.18 -6.46 26.51
CA TYR A 33 20.66 -6.62 25.15
C TYR A 33 19.14 -6.51 25.10
N VAL A 34 18.63 -6.17 23.91
CA VAL A 34 17.20 -6.10 23.61
C VAL A 34 16.91 -6.93 22.36
N ILE A 35 15.78 -7.63 22.38
CA ILE A 35 15.23 -8.29 21.20
C ILE A 35 14.09 -7.43 20.66
N VAL A 36 14.16 -7.13 19.37
CA VAL A 36 13.13 -6.38 18.64
C VAL A 36 12.57 -7.27 17.52
N MET A 37 11.26 -7.32 17.42
CA MET A 37 10.54 -8.00 16.34
C MET A 37 10.12 -7.01 15.27
N LEU A 38 10.33 -7.40 14.01
CA LEU A 38 9.85 -6.72 12.81
C LEU A 38 8.78 -7.62 12.15
N PRO A 39 7.48 -7.39 12.40
CA PRO A 39 6.44 -8.25 11.86
C PRO A 39 6.30 -8.05 10.35
N ALA A 40 6.28 -9.12 9.56
CA ALA A 40 6.19 -9.04 8.11
C ALA A 40 4.93 -8.28 7.66
N GLN A 41 3.77 -8.63 8.24
CA GLN A 41 2.48 -7.99 7.92
C GLN A 41 2.49 -6.48 8.18
N GLN A 42 3.26 -6.01 9.15
CA GLN A 42 3.30 -4.59 9.51
C GLN A 42 4.39 -3.82 8.76
N ASN A 43 5.22 -4.53 7.99
CA ASN A 43 6.35 -3.97 7.25
C ASN A 43 6.23 -4.16 5.73
N ILE A 44 5.03 -4.48 5.23
CA ILE A 44 4.70 -4.54 3.80
C ILE A 44 4.96 -3.22 3.05
N HIS A 45 5.05 -2.11 3.78
CA HIS A 45 5.40 -0.78 3.24
C HIS A 45 6.88 -0.60 2.95
N MET A 46 7.73 -1.50 3.44
CA MET A 46 9.16 -1.44 3.16
C MET A 46 9.40 -1.78 1.68
N PRO A 47 10.43 -1.17 1.04
CA PRO A 47 10.87 -1.55 -0.31
C PRO A 47 11.13 -3.04 -0.41
N GLU A 48 10.99 -3.63 -1.59
CA GLU A 48 11.11 -5.08 -1.82
C GLU A 48 12.36 -5.68 -1.17
N ASP A 49 13.53 -5.08 -1.39
CA ASP A 49 14.80 -5.52 -0.81
C ASP A 49 14.88 -5.41 0.72
N MET A 50 14.00 -4.62 1.34
CA MET A 50 13.91 -4.40 2.78
C MET A 50 12.63 -5.00 3.37
N ARG A 51 11.78 -5.63 2.57
CA ARG A 51 10.52 -6.18 3.06
C ARG A 51 10.78 -7.53 3.72
N PRO A 52 10.43 -7.72 4.99
CA PRO A 52 10.54 -9.04 5.61
C PRO A 52 9.52 -9.98 4.95
N LEU A 53 9.98 -11.14 4.50
CA LEU A 53 9.09 -12.21 4.00
C LEU A 53 8.45 -13.02 5.15
N ALA A 54 9.03 -12.94 6.34
CA ALA A 54 8.56 -13.52 7.59
C ALA A 54 8.95 -12.59 8.75
N ASP A 55 8.42 -12.84 9.94
CA ASP A 55 8.76 -12.06 11.12
C ASP A 55 10.27 -12.18 11.42
N VAL A 56 10.94 -11.03 11.53
CA VAL A 56 12.39 -10.97 11.78
C VAL A 56 12.63 -10.51 13.21
N TYR A 57 13.55 -11.19 13.90
CA TYR A 57 13.99 -10.82 15.25
C TYR A 57 15.43 -10.31 15.19
N LEU A 58 15.64 -9.12 15.74
CA LEU A 58 16.95 -8.48 15.81
C LEU A 58 17.41 -8.42 17.27
N LEU A 59 18.64 -8.85 17.50
CA LEU A 59 19.36 -8.67 18.75
C LEU A 59 20.18 -7.38 18.69
N LEU A 60 19.94 -6.46 19.62
CA LEU A 60 20.61 -5.16 19.67
C LEU A 60 21.17 -4.90 21.08
N PRO A 61 22.28 -4.17 21.23
CA PRO A 61 22.66 -3.60 22.52
C PRO A 61 21.57 -2.69 23.07
N ASP A 62 21.34 -2.67 24.39
CA ASP A 62 20.32 -1.83 25.03
C ASP A 62 20.53 -0.33 24.76
N SER A 63 21.77 0.11 24.54
CA SER A 63 22.09 1.49 24.13
C SER A 63 21.54 1.85 22.76
N ALA A 64 21.53 0.90 21.81
CA ALA A 64 21.00 1.13 20.46
C ALA A 64 19.47 1.35 20.45
N ALA A 65 18.76 0.87 21.47
CA ALA A 65 17.33 1.11 21.64
C ALA A 65 17.02 2.45 22.34
N LYS A 66 18.03 3.11 22.94
CA LYS A 66 17.90 4.38 23.68
C LYS A 66 18.38 5.57 22.85
N ASP A 67 19.48 5.41 22.11
CA ASP A 67 20.08 6.48 21.30
C ASP A 67 19.54 6.47 19.87
N VAL A 68 18.27 6.86 19.71
CA VAL A 68 17.65 6.97 18.39
C VAL A 68 18.20 8.20 17.67
N ARG A 69 19.19 8.00 16.79
CA ARG A 69 19.57 8.99 15.79
C ARG A 69 18.49 8.99 14.71
N SER A 70 17.42 9.74 14.91
CA SER A 70 16.38 9.92 13.91
C SER A 70 16.99 10.61 12.68
N GLY A 71 17.17 9.84 11.61
CA GLY A 71 17.40 10.43 10.28
C GLY A 71 16.15 11.19 9.85
N LYS A 72 16.21 11.92 8.72
CA LYS A 72 15.03 12.58 8.15
C LYS A 72 13.86 11.57 8.11
N PRO A 73 12.78 11.77 8.89
CA PRO A 73 11.67 10.84 8.89
C PRO A 73 11.13 10.76 7.46
N ARG A 74 10.85 9.54 6.99
CA ARG A 74 10.14 9.37 5.73
C ARG A 74 8.83 10.15 5.86
N PRO A 75 8.36 10.85 4.80
CA PRO A 75 6.99 11.33 4.81
C PRO A 75 6.06 10.18 5.23
N LEU A 76 5.12 10.47 6.14
CA LEU A 76 4.18 9.48 6.69
C LEU A 76 3.63 8.65 5.53
N ILE A 77 3.93 7.35 5.54
CA ILE A 77 3.42 6.42 4.53
C ILE A 77 1.91 6.46 4.65
N SER A 78 1.26 6.99 3.62
CA SER A 78 -0.19 7.15 3.68
C SER A 78 -0.85 5.78 3.71
N ARG A 79 -1.87 5.64 4.56
CA ARG A 79 -2.78 4.50 4.51
C ARG A 79 -3.67 4.52 3.26
N GLY A 80 -3.66 5.63 2.53
CA GLY A 80 -4.49 5.89 1.37
C GLY A 80 -5.41 7.09 1.59
N PRO A 81 -5.94 7.66 0.49
CA PRO A 81 -6.92 8.74 0.57
C PRO A 81 -8.17 8.30 1.34
N ARG A 82 -8.69 9.22 2.16
CA ARG A 82 -9.97 9.02 2.86
C ARG A 82 -11.10 8.79 1.85
N TRP A 83 -11.86 7.69 2.02
CA TRP A 83 -12.94 7.28 1.10
C TRP A 83 -14.36 7.46 1.64
N LYS A 84 -14.54 7.65 2.95
CA LYS A 84 -15.87 7.64 3.60
C LYS A 84 -16.83 8.70 3.08
N ASP A 85 -16.30 9.84 2.64
CA ASP A 85 -17.08 10.98 2.14
C ASP A 85 -17.12 11.05 0.61
N ARG A 86 -16.58 10.02 -0.08
CA ARG A 86 -16.52 9.96 -1.54
C ARG A 86 -17.77 9.30 -2.11
N PRO A 87 -18.21 9.67 -3.34
CA PRO A 87 -19.31 9.00 -4.01
C PRO A 87 -19.03 7.50 -4.17
N LYS A 88 -20.06 6.67 -4.01
CA LYS A 88 -19.94 5.23 -4.28
C LYS A 88 -19.85 5.02 -5.79
N ALA A 89 -19.10 4.01 -6.19
CA ALA A 89 -18.98 3.59 -7.58
C ALA A 89 -19.36 2.12 -7.73
N LYS A 90 -19.99 1.79 -8.86
CA LYS A 90 -20.29 0.41 -9.26
C LYS A 90 -19.55 0.13 -10.56
N ILE A 91 -18.73 -0.90 -10.57
CA ILE A 91 -18.08 -1.39 -11.79
C ILE A 91 -19.14 -2.12 -12.62
N VAL A 92 -19.37 -1.66 -13.84
CA VAL A 92 -20.36 -2.22 -14.76
C VAL A 92 -19.73 -2.95 -15.94
N LYS A 93 -18.51 -2.56 -16.33
CA LYS A 93 -17.70 -3.25 -17.35
C LYS A 93 -16.33 -3.62 -16.77
N PRO A 94 -16.17 -4.82 -16.17
CA PRO A 94 -14.91 -5.22 -15.52
C PRO A 94 -13.67 -5.22 -16.41
N ASP A 95 -13.86 -5.41 -17.70
CA ASP A 95 -12.83 -5.38 -18.75
C ASP A 95 -12.29 -3.98 -19.05
N GLY A 96 -12.99 -2.91 -18.64
CA GLY A 96 -12.53 -1.52 -18.75
C GLY A 96 -11.43 -1.13 -17.74
N LEU A 97 -10.76 -2.09 -17.12
CA LEU A 97 -9.70 -1.90 -16.13
C LEU A 97 -8.35 -1.67 -16.79
N TYR A 98 -7.67 -0.58 -16.43
CA TYR A 98 -6.29 -0.34 -16.82
C TYR A 98 -5.33 -0.90 -15.77
N ALA A 99 -5.04 -2.20 -15.86
CA ALA A 99 -4.31 -2.93 -14.82
C ALA A 99 -2.81 -2.61 -14.71
N THR A 100 -2.19 -2.21 -15.82
CA THR A 100 -0.77 -1.84 -15.91
C THR A 100 -0.59 -0.34 -16.15
N TYR A 101 -1.59 0.48 -15.81
CA TYR A 101 -1.53 1.93 -16.02
C TYR A 101 -0.45 2.55 -15.14
N ASP A 102 0.46 3.30 -15.75
CA ASP A 102 1.44 4.08 -14.99
C ASP A 102 0.88 5.45 -14.63
N LEU A 103 0.27 5.54 -13.44
CA LEU A 103 -0.20 6.81 -12.88
C LEU A 103 0.94 7.70 -12.40
N GLY A 104 2.16 7.18 -12.25
CA GLY A 104 3.33 7.95 -11.83
C GLY A 104 3.82 8.90 -12.91
N ASP A 105 3.73 8.44 -14.16
CA ASP A 105 4.12 9.20 -15.36
C ASP A 105 2.95 10.01 -15.97
N ASP A 106 1.73 9.83 -15.47
CA ASP A 106 0.55 10.59 -15.90
C ASP A 106 0.35 11.88 -15.09
N GLU A 107 0.80 13.00 -15.67
CA GLU A 107 0.65 14.32 -15.08
C GLU A 107 -0.81 14.72 -14.86
N ALA A 108 -1.70 14.43 -15.82
CA ALA A 108 -3.13 14.78 -15.72
C ALA A 108 -3.82 14.01 -14.59
N GLY A 109 -3.50 12.72 -14.45
CA GLY A 109 -3.96 11.88 -13.34
C GLY A 109 -3.47 12.39 -11.98
N ARG A 110 -2.18 12.72 -11.86
CA ARG A 110 -1.61 13.25 -10.61
C ARG A 110 -2.19 14.61 -10.23
N GLU A 111 -2.38 15.50 -11.19
CA GLU A 111 -3.08 16.76 -10.95
C GLU A 111 -4.52 16.56 -10.47
N ALA A 112 -5.25 15.62 -11.06
CA ALA A 112 -6.62 15.33 -10.67
C ALA A 112 -6.71 14.81 -9.23
N LEU A 113 -5.73 14.02 -8.78
CA LEU A 113 -5.63 13.60 -7.37
C LEU A 113 -5.36 14.78 -6.44
N LYS A 114 -4.45 15.69 -6.80
CA LYS A 114 -4.18 16.93 -6.05
C LYS A 114 -5.43 17.81 -5.95
N LYS A 115 -6.18 17.97 -7.05
CA LYS A 115 -7.47 18.70 -7.09
C LYS A 115 -8.54 18.06 -6.20
N LYS A 116 -8.38 16.78 -5.84
CA LYS A 116 -9.21 16.07 -4.85
C LYS A 116 -8.62 16.07 -3.43
N TYR A 117 -7.74 17.01 -3.15
CA TYR A 117 -7.11 17.26 -1.86
C TYR A 117 -6.31 16.08 -1.31
N MET A 118 -5.77 15.24 -2.20
CA MET A 118 -4.84 14.20 -1.78
C MET A 118 -3.45 14.82 -1.57
N SER A 119 -2.83 14.51 -0.44
CA SER A 119 -1.42 14.80 -0.15
C SER A 119 -0.50 14.01 -1.07
N ASP A 120 0.74 14.48 -1.25
CA ASP A 120 1.72 13.76 -2.07
C ASP A 120 1.95 12.32 -1.57
N ALA A 121 1.94 12.10 -0.25
CA ALA A 121 2.06 10.74 0.31
C ALA A 121 0.85 9.84 -0.02
N GLU A 122 -0.36 10.39 -0.10
CA GLU A 122 -1.53 9.66 -0.58
C GLU A 122 -1.43 9.35 -2.07
N ILE A 123 -0.93 10.30 -2.87
CA ILE A 123 -0.74 10.13 -4.31
C ILE A 123 0.27 9.03 -4.59
N GLU A 124 1.43 9.02 -3.91
CA GLU A 124 2.43 7.96 -4.04
C GLU A 124 1.86 6.59 -3.65
N ALA A 125 1.05 6.52 -2.59
CA ALA A 125 0.38 5.28 -2.20
C ALA A 125 -0.62 4.81 -3.26
N VAL A 126 -1.34 5.74 -3.91
CA VAL A 126 -2.26 5.45 -5.01
C VAL A 126 -1.50 4.94 -6.23
N VAL A 127 -0.49 5.68 -6.68
CA VAL A 127 0.36 5.30 -7.83
C VAL A 127 0.88 3.88 -7.64
N PHE A 128 1.50 3.61 -6.49
CA PHE A 128 2.06 2.29 -6.20
C PHE A 128 1.00 1.18 -6.24
N ARG A 129 -0.14 1.33 -5.56
CA ARG A 129 -1.14 0.26 -5.42
C ARG A 129 -2.20 0.25 -6.53
N SER A 130 -2.06 1.11 -7.54
CA SER A 130 -2.93 1.14 -8.73
C SER A 130 -2.50 0.17 -9.82
N HIS A 131 -1.33 -0.45 -9.69
CA HIS A 131 -0.75 -1.36 -10.67
C HIS A 131 -0.86 -2.83 -10.21
N GLU A 132 -1.15 -3.73 -11.15
CA GLU A 132 -1.43 -5.16 -10.89
C GLU A 132 -0.37 -5.90 -10.07
N ARG A 133 0.92 -5.65 -10.31
CA ARG A 133 2.04 -6.18 -9.51
C ARG A 133 1.94 -5.96 -7.99
N ASN A 134 1.09 -5.03 -7.55
CA ASN A 134 0.87 -4.69 -6.15
C ASN A 134 -0.53 -5.08 -5.65
N TRP A 135 -1.28 -5.87 -6.43
CA TRP A 135 -2.58 -6.42 -6.07
C TRP A 135 -2.44 -7.82 -5.44
N PRO A 136 -3.51 -8.39 -4.87
CA PRO A 136 -3.51 -9.75 -4.36
C PRO A 136 -3.22 -10.79 -5.46
N ASP A 137 -2.55 -11.88 -5.09
CA ASP A 137 -2.06 -12.94 -5.98
C ASP A 137 -3.10 -13.48 -6.97
N GLY A 138 -4.39 -13.45 -6.62
CA GLY A 138 -5.44 -13.92 -7.51
C GLY A 138 -5.86 -12.95 -8.61
N ILE A 139 -5.28 -11.75 -8.67
CA ILE A 139 -5.58 -10.72 -9.68
C ILE A 139 -4.34 -9.91 -10.12
N ASP A 140 -3.14 -10.28 -9.66
CA ASP A 140 -1.89 -9.55 -9.87
C ASP A 140 -1.29 -9.66 -11.28
N SER A 141 -1.86 -10.56 -12.09
CA SER A 141 -1.51 -10.83 -13.47
C SER A 141 -2.77 -11.03 -14.32
N PHE A 142 -2.63 -10.97 -15.63
CA PHE A 142 -3.74 -11.20 -16.55
C PHE A 142 -4.34 -12.60 -16.39
N ASP A 143 -3.50 -13.65 -16.33
CA ASP A 143 -3.95 -15.05 -16.27
C ASP A 143 -4.73 -15.35 -14.98
N GLU A 144 -4.32 -14.76 -13.85
CA GLU A 144 -5.05 -14.89 -12.59
C GLU A 144 -6.32 -14.02 -12.58
N ARG A 145 -6.26 -12.81 -13.14
CA ARG A 145 -7.40 -11.89 -13.16
C ARG A 145 -8.51 -12.35 -14.10
N PHE A 146 -8.16 -12.86 -15.28
CA PHE A 146 -9.11 -13.10 -16.37
C PHE A 146 -10.27 -14.03 -15.97
N PRO A 147 -10.05 -15.19 -15.31
CA PRO A 147 -11.13 -16.05 -14.81
C PRO A 147 -12.03 -15.39 -13.75
N ARG A 148 -11.61 -14.25 -13.20
CA ARG A 148 -12.26 -13.56 -12.08
C ARG A 148 -12.80 -12.19 -12.48
N LEU A 149 -12.65 -11.76 -13.73
CA LEU A 149 -13.07 -10.43 -14.23
C LEU A 149 -14.51 -10.10 -13.83
N GLU A 150 -15.46 -10.99 -14.10
CA GLU A 150 -16.87 -10.76 -13.75
C GLU A 150 -17.09 -10.48 -12.26
N GLN A 151 -16.24 -11.04 -11.39
CA GLN A 151 -16.33 -10.87 -9.95
C GLN A 151 -15.88 -9.47 -9.49
N PHE A 152 -15.19 -8.68 -10.31
CA PHE A 152 -14.81 -7.31 -9.96
C PHE A 152 -16.02 -6.41 -9.72
N SER A 153 -17.16 -6.71 -10.35
CA SER A 153 -18.44 -6.06 -10.08
C SER A 153 -18.88 -6.17 -8.61
N LYS A 154 -18.33 -7.12 -7.84
CA LYS A 154 -18.62 -7.33 -6.41
C LYS A 154 -17.82 -6.40 -5.49
N TYR A 155 -16.78 -5.72 -5.99
CA TYR A 155 -16.03 -4.76 -5.19
C TYR A 155 -16.92 -3.59 -4.76
N LYS A 156 -16.84 -3.25 -3.48
CA LYS A 156 -17.37 -1.98 -2.98
C LYS A 156 -16.32 -0.90 -3.25
N ALA A 157 -16.64 -0.04 -4.21
CA ALA A 157 -15.73 0.99 -4.71
C ALA A 157 -16.26 2.40 -4.43
N TYR A 158 -15.33 3.35 -4.36
CA TYR A 158 -15.59 4.78 -4.13
C TYR A 158 -14.75 5.62 -5.10
N VAL A 159 -15.28 6.75 -5.57
CA VAL A 159 -14.59 7.59 -6.57
C VAL A 159 -13.44 8.37 -5.92
N GLY A 160 -12.21 8.09 -6.34
CA GLY A 160 -10.99 8.80 -5.93
C GLY A 160 -10.77 10.09 -6.72
N ALA A 161 -10.68 9.99 -8.04
CA ALA A 161 -10.54 11.14 -8.94
C ALA A 161 -11.01 10.75 -10.34
N GLU A 162 -11.24 11.76 -11.18
CA GLU A 162 -11.61 11.62 -12.58
C GLU A 162 -10.72 12.57 -13.39
N TRP A 163 -10.18 12.09 -14.49
CA TRP A 163 -9.42 12.86 -15.47
C TRP A 163 -9.64 12.23 -16.85
N ASP A 164 -9.58 13.02 -17.91
CA ASP A 164 -9.77 12.56 -19.29
C ASP A 164 -10.97 11.61 -19.45
N ASP A 165 -10.72 10.38 -19.91
CA ASP A 165 -11.66 9.27 -20.04
C ASP A 165 -11.52 8.23 -18.90
N LYS A 166 -10.79 8.55 -17.82
CA LYS A 166 -10.45 7.64 -16.72
C LYS A 166 -11.07 8.04 -15.38
N VAL A 167 -11.25 7.05 -14.52
CA VAL A 167 -11.68 7.21 -13.14
C VAL A 167 -10.85 6.32 -12.22
N LEU A 168 -10.32 6.90 -11.15
CA LEU A 168 -9.71 6.15 -10.07
C LEU A 168 -10.79 5.70 -9.09
N LEU A 169 -10.82 4.40 -8.81
CA LEU A 169 -11.63 3.80 -7.77
C LEU A 169 -10.77 3.45 -6.56
N ILE A 170 -11.25 3.83 -5.38
CA ILE A 170 -10.71 3.39 -4.10
C ILE A 170 -11.49 2.16 -3.65
N ILE A 171 -10.77 1.07 -3.39
CA ILE A 171 -11.29 -0.22 -2.95
C ILE A 171 -10.89 -0.42 -1.48
N PRO A 172 -11.71 0.06 -0.53
CA PRO A 172 -11.32 0.04 0.86
C PRO A 172 -11.33 -1.38 1.43
N VAL A 173 -10.27 -1.75 2.15
CA VAL A 173 -10.16 -3.05 2.81
C VAL A 173 -11.32 -3.28 3.76
N GLU A 174 -11.71 -2.25 4.51
CA GLU A 174 -12.80 -2.29 5.49
C GLU A 174 -14.11 -2.82 4.89
N LYS A 175 -14.43 -2.46 3.65
CA LYS A 175 -15.70 -2.84 3.01
C LYS A 175 -15.62 -4.16 2.24
N ASN A 176 -14.42 -4.59 1.88
CA ASN A 176 -14.16 -5.71 0.98
C ASN A 176 -13.57 -6.95 1.69
N ARG A 177 -13.53 -6.97 3.03
CA ARG A 177 -13.02 -8.11 3.84
C ARG A 177 -13.71 -9.45 3.58
N LYS A 178 -14.94 -9.45 3.04
CA LYS A 178 -15.73 -10.66 2.76
C LYS A 178 -15.55 -11.21 1.34
N LEU A 179 -14.73 -10.57 0.52
CA LEU A 179 -14.42 -11.10 -0.82
C LEU A 179 -13.61 -12.40 -0.73
N PRO A 180 -13.62 -13.21 -1.81
CA PRO A 180 -12.74 -14.37 -1.93
C PRO A 180 -11.28 -13.99 -1.65
N THR A 181 -10.53 -14.86 -0.98
CA THR A 181 -9.14 -14.61 -0.56
C THR A 181 -8.27 -14.10 -1.71
N ALA A 182 -8.40 -14.73 -2.88
CA ALA A 182 -7.72 -14.38 -4.13
C ALA A 182 -7.91 -12.92 -4.59
N MET A 183 -9.00 -12.27 -4.20
CA MET A 183 -9.34 -10.89 -4.59
C MET A 183 -9.28 -9.92 -3.40
N ARG A 184 -9.06 -10.43 -2.20
CA ARG A 184 -9.30 -9.68 -0.97
C ARG A 184 -8.16 -8.67 -0.76
N PRO A 185 -8.46 -7.37 -0.65
CA PRO A 185 -7.46 -6.40 -0.24
C PRO A 185 -6.92 -6.69 1.17
N TYR A 186 -5.60 -6.71 1.33
CA TYR A 186 -4.94 -6.63 2.65
C TYR A 186 -4.82 -5.18 3.14
N MET A 187 -4.79 -4.25 2.19
CA MET A 187 -4.79 -2.80 2.35
C MET A 187 -5.69 -2.19 1.27
N ASP A 188 -6.02 -0.90 1.36
CA ASP A 188 -6.80 -0.23 0.32
C ASP A 188 -6.10 -0.37 -1.04
N LEU A 189 -6.84 -0.91 -2.02
CA LEU A 189 -6.42 -1.05 -3.42
C LEU A 189 -7.00 0.10 -4.24
N TYR A 190 -6.36 0.40 -5.37
CA TYR A 190 -6.88 1.37 -6.31
C TYR A 190 -6.95 0.78 -7.70
N PHE A 191 -8.01 1.10 -8.42
CA PHE A 191 -8.18 0.67 -9.80
C PHE A 191 -8.40 1.89 -10.68
N VAL A 192 -7.72 1.94 -11.82
CA VAL A 192 -8.01 2.92 -12.86
C VAL A 192 -8.92 2.25 -13.88
N TYR A 193 -10.09 2.82 -14.09
CA TYR A 193 -11.08 2.33 -15.05
C TYR A 193 -11.36 3.39 -16.12
N ALA A 194 -11.84 2.94 -17.28
CA ALA A 194 -12.54 3.83 -18.20
C ALA A 194 -13.80 4.39 -17.53
N LYS A 195 -14.14 5.66 -17.78
CA LYS A 195 -15.30 6.32 -17.15
C LYS A 195 -16.62 5.63 -17.48
N ASP A 196 -16.76 5.12 -18.70
CA ASP A 196 -17.97 4.42 -19.16
C ASP A 196 -18.09 2.99 -18.60
N ALA A 197 -17.03 2.47 -17.98
CA ALA A 197 -17.01 1.19 -17.29
C ALA A 197 -17.51 1.26 -15.84
N VAL A 198 -17.83 2.47 -15.34
CA VAL A 198 -18.21 2.72 -13.95
C VAL A 198 -19.46 3.58 -13.85
N GLU A 199 -20.40 3.16 -13.01
CA GLU A 199 -21.58 3.94 -12.62
C GLU A 199 -21.35 4.59 -11.25
N VAL A 200 -21.40 5.93 -11.16
CA VAL A 200 -21.24 6.66 -9.90
C VAL A 200 -22.59 6.89 -9.22
N LYS A 201 -22.76 6.34 -8.02
CA LYS A 201 -23.98 6.43 -7.21
C LYS A 201 -23.83 7.55 -6.17
N GLY A 202 -24.39 8.72 -6.51
CA GLY A 202 -24.47 9.90 -5.64
C GLY A 202 -24.48 11.18 -6.46
N LYS A 203 -25.39 12.11 -6.15
CA LYS A 203 -25.52 13.38 -6.88
C LYS A 203 -24.19 14.13 -6.90
N ARG A 204 -23.72 14.53 -8.09
CA ARG A 204 -22.88 15.73 -8.25
C ARG A 204 -23.65 16.87 -7.57
N LYS A 205 -23.22 17.28 -6.38
CA LYS A 205 -23.58 18.60 -5.83
C LYS A 205 -22.56 19.59 -6.32
#